data_AF-A0A1H4VX32-F1
#
_entry.id   AF-A0A1H4VX32-F1
#
_cell.length_a   1.000
_cell.length_b   1.000
_cell.length_c   1.000
_cell.angle_alpha   90.00
_cell.angle_beta   90.00
_cell.angle_gamma   90.00
#
_symmetry.space_group_name_H-M   'P 1'
#
loop_
_entity.id
_entity.type
_entity.pdbx_description
1 polymer ?
#
loop_
_entity_poly.entity_id
_entity_poly.type
_entity_poly.pdbx_seq_one_letter_code
_entity_poly.pdbx_strand_id
1 'polypeptide(L)'
;MLIGYARVSGPDQNPDHQVDALRRAGVAAENIHIDHAGGAKASRPQLDLVLARLRADDILVITRLDRLGRSMLHLITLGADLRERGIGLKVLEQGIDTATAEGRAMFGMLSVLAEFQRELIVANTRDGLAAARARGRKGGRPSKLSSDQSELAQRLYDAGDHTVAQIADMLKLPRTTVYGHLNKRAVSHPDKPATADVADPPAVVRAPRACPTCGHEPTTRAEAAHQRADLAVTWLHPNPDHLGTVISRSHCRHCEPGQPAFDIACSVCGDGPILAGALAESADNGGLPESVQRWLTDAGWRTTPKLLCPDHS
;
A
#
# COMPACT_ATOMS: atom_id res chain seq x y z
N MET A 1 7.16 34.18 -0.83
CA MET A 1 7.30 34.28 -2.31
C MET A 1 6.06 33.71 -3.00
N LEU A 2 5.70 34.14 -4.22
CA LEU A 2 4.59 33.54 -4.98
C LEU A 2 5.10 32.41 -5.89
N ILE A 3 4.53 31.20 -5.76
CA ILE A 3 4.82 30.06 -6.62
C ILE A 3 3.53 29.61 -7.30
N GLY A 4 3.53 29.50 -8.63
CA GLY A 4 2.36 29.15 -9.42
C GLY A 4 2.35 27.67 -9.80
N TYR A 5 1.19 27.03 -9.72
CA TYR A 5 1.02 25.67 -10.20
C TYR A 5 -0.19 25.54 -11.13
N ALA A 6 0.01 24.88 -12.27
CA ALA A 6 -1.01 24.61 -13.28
C ALA A 6 -1.01 23.12 -13.67
N ARG A 7 -2.18 22.63 -14.12
CA ARG A 7 -2.33 21.25 -14.60
C ARG A 7 -3.23 21.19 -15.82
N VAL A 8 -2.81 20.46 -16.86
CA VAL A 8 -3.62 20.15 -18.04
C VAL A 8 -3.83 18.63 -18.17
N SER A 9 -4.98 18.23 -18.70
CA SER A 9 -5.45 16.83 -18.68
C SER A 9 -4.93 15.98 -19.85
N GLY A 10 -4.11 16.56 -20.74
CA GLY A 10 -3.43 15.86 -21.83
C GLY A 10 -2.21 16.63 -22.32
N PRO A 11 -1.27 15.96 -23.02
CA PRO A 11 -0.05 16.58 -23.54
C PRO A 11 -0.35 17.69 -24.57
N ASP A 12 -1.42 17.54 -25.36
CA ASP A 12 -1.81 18.49 -26.40
C ASP A 12 -2.72 19.63 -25.91
N GLN A 13 -3.04 19.66 -24.62
CA GLN A 13 -3.88 20.72 -24.06
C GLN A 13 -3.05 21.94 -23.71
N ASN A 14 -3.47 23.10 -24.23
CA ASN A 14 -2.79 24.36 -24.01
C ASN A 14 -2.95 24.86 -22.55
N PRO A 15 -1.85 25.04 -21.78
CA PRO A 15 -1.89 25.60 -20.43
C PRO A 15 -1.97 27.14 -20.39
N ASP A 16 -1.87 27.84 -21.51
CA ASP A 16 -1.69 29.29 -21.61
C ASP A 16 -2.71 30.09 -20.78
N HIS A 17 -4.00 29.73 -20.83
CA HIS A 17 -5.02 30.40 -20.02
C HIS A 17 -4.69 30.36 -18.51
N GLN A 18 -4.14 29.24 -18.03
CA GLN A 18 -3.74 29.12 -16.64
C GLN A 18 -2.46 29.90 -16.34
N VAL A 19 -1.49 29.85 -17.25
CA VAL A 19 -0.22 30.61 -17.13
C VAL A 19 -0.51 32.11 -17.10
N ASP A 20 -1.38 32.60 -17.98
CA ASP A 20 -1.78 34.01 -18.05
C ASP A 20 -2.54 34.44 -16.79
N ALA A 21 -3.38 33.58 -16.23
CA ALA A 21 -4.04 33.85 -14.95
C ALA A 21 -3.02 33.94 -13.80
N LEU A 22 -2.04 33.04 -13.74
CA LEU A 22 -0.97 33.04 -12.73
C LEU A 22 -0.06 34.27 -12.85
N ARG A 23 0.32 34.65 -14.09
CA ARG A 23 1.11 35.86 -14.35
C ARG A 23 0.36 37.13 -13.94
N ARG A 24 -0.93 37.23 -14.29
CA ARG A 24 -1.79 38.35 -13.84
C ARG A 24 -1.91 38.43 -12.32
N ALA A 25 -1.81 37.30 -11.63
CA ALA A 25 -1.79 37.25 -10.17
C ALA A 25 -0.43 37.62 -9.54
N GLY A 26 0.58 37.96 -10.35
CA GLY A 26 1.90 38.40 -9.90
C GLY A 26 2.93 37.27 -9.75
N VAL A 27 2.65 36.05 -10.22
CA VAL A 27 3.62 34.96 -10.20
C VAL A 27 4.66 35.17 -11.30
N ALA A 28 5.94 35.20 -10.92
CA ALA A 28 7.06 35.28 -11.86
C ALA A 28 7.10 34.04 -12.78
N ALA A 29 7.47 34.22 -14.05
CA ALA A 29 7.39 33.15 -15.06
C ALA A 29 8.24 31.92 -14.69
N GLU A 30 9.39 32.15 -14.07
CA GLU A 30 10.31 31.12 -13.57
C GLU A 30 9.77 30.31 -12.38
N ASN A 31 8.74 30.82 -11.69
CA ASN A 31 8.10 30.18 -10.55
C ASN A 31 6.75 29.52 -10.93
N ILE A 32 6.44 29.40 -12.23
CA ILE A 32 5.24 28.72 -12.72
C ILE A 32 5.61 27.29 -13.10
N HIS A 33 4.96 26.33 -12.47
CA HIS A 33 5.17 24.90 -12.64
C HIS A 33 3.93 24.25 -13.26
N ILE A 34 4.11 23.43 -14.30
CA ILE A 34 3.01 22.91 -15.11
C ILE A 34 3.13 21.39 -15.24
N ASP A 35 2.11 20.65 -14.77
CA ASP A 35 1.98 19.22 -15.04
C ASP A 35 1.07 18.94 -16.23
N HIS A 36 1.52 18.05 -17.12
CA HIS A 36 0.72 17.44 -18.19
C HIS A 36 0.29 16.05 -17.73
N ALA A 37 -0.84 15.95 -17.04
CA ALA A 37 -1.25 14.73 -16.34
C ALA A 37 -2.75 14.42 -16.58
N GLY A 38 -3.00 13.37 -17.37
CA GLY A 38 -4.33 12.83 -17.64
C GLY A 38 -4.68 11.64 -16.73
N GLY A 39 -5.86 11.71 -16.08
CA GLY A 39 -6.40 10.60 -15.27
C GLY A 39 -5.99 10.59 -13.79
N ALA A 40 -6.70 9.78 -12.99
CA ALA A 40 -6.60 9.74 -11.53
C ALA A 40 -5.25 9.20 -10.98
N LYS A 41 -4.43 8.55 -11.83
CA LYS A 41 -3.15 7.91 -11.48
C LYS A 41 -1.92 8.55 -12.16
N ALA A 42 -2.07 9.65 -12.89
CA ALA A 42 -0.92 10.28 -13.54
C ALA A 42 0.06 10.87 -12.50
N SER A 43 1.36 10.63 -12.72
CA SER A 43 2.46 11.22 -11.97
C SER A 43 2.41 12.76 -12.06
N ARG A 44 2.77 13.46 -10.98
CA ARG A 44 2.72 14.93 -10.85
C ARG A 44 4.05 15.50 -10.36
N PRO A 45 5.14 15.27 -11.13
CA PRO A 45 6.48 15.63 -10.69
C PRO A 45 6.63 17.13 -10.41
N GLN A 46 5.91 18.00 -11.12
CA GLN A 46 5.99 19.44 -10.89
C GLN A 46 5.27 19.86 -9.60
N LEU A 47 4.13 19.23 -9.26
CA LEU A 47 3.50 19.48 -7.97
C LEU A 47 4.41 19.04 -6.82
N ASP A 48 4.99 17.84 -6.92
CA ASP A 48 5.86 17.29 -5.88
C ASP A 48 7.09 18.19 -5.67
N LEU A 49 7.68 18.70 -6.77
CA LEU A 49 8.77 19.67 -6.72
C LEU A 49 8.36 20.98 -6.05
N VAL A 50 7.19 21.53 -6.39
CA VAL A 50 6.66 22.75 -5.78
C VAL A 50 6.45 22.56 -4.28
N LEU A 51 5.83 21.46 -3.87
CA LEU A 51 5.57 21.15 -2.46
C LEU A 51 6.86 20.99 -1.66
N ALA A 52 7.92 20.42 -2.25
CA ALA A 52 9.23 20.31 -1.63
C ALA A 52 9.97 21.66 -1.54
N ARG A 53 9.74 22.57 -2.48
CA ARG A 53 10.42 23.88 -2.55
C ARG A 53 9.78 24.93 -1.65
N LEU A 54 8.48 24.85 -1.39
CA LEU A 54 7.72 25.83 -0.59
C LEU A 54 8.23 25.93 0.85
N ARG A 55 8.42 27.16 1.32
CA ARG A 55 8.85 27.53 2.68
C ARG A 55 7.77 28.32 3.40
N ALA A 56 7.92 28.50 4.71
CA ALA A 56 7.08 29.42 5.47
C ALA A 56 7.05 30.81 4.81
N ASP A 57 5.89 31.47 4.85
CA ASP A 57 5.58 32.76 4.20
C ASP A 57 5.57 32.73 2.65
N ASP A 58 5.73 31.55 2.04
CA ASP A 58 5.40 31.38 0.63
C ASP A 58 3.89 31.27 0.41
N ILE A 59 3.44 31.60 -0.79
CA ILE A 59 2.05 31.46 -1.23
C ILE A 59 2.03 30.61 -2.49
N LEU A 60 1.39 29.45 -2.40
CA LEU A 60 1.07 28.61 -3.54
C LEU A 60 -0.16 29.20 -4.25
N VAL A 61 0.00 29.59 -5.50
CA VAL A 61 -1.05 30.16 -6.35
C VAL A 61 -1.48 29.12 -7.37
N ILE A 62 -2.78 28.85 -7.41
CA ILE A 62 -3.42 27.95 -8.39
C ILE A 62 -4.61 28.65 -9.04
N THR A 63 -4.96 28.22 -10.24
CA THR A 63 -6.15 28.75 -10.92
C THR A 63 -7.45 28.26 -10.26
N ARG A 64 -7.53 26.95 -10.00
CA ARG A 64 -8.73 26.28 -9.47
C ARG A 64 -8.37 25.13 -8.54
N LEU A 65 -9.29 24.82 -7.61
CA LEU A 65 -9.13 23.71 -6.65
C LEU A 65 -8.89 22.35 -7.33
N ASP A 66 -9.64 22.01 -8.39
CA ASP A 66 -9.51 20.73 -9.12
C ASP A 66 -8.14 20.55 -9.81
N ARG A 67 -7.38 21.64 -9.94
CA ARG A 67 -6.01 21.57 -10.44
C ARG A 67 -5.03 21.14 -9.36
N LEU A 68 -5.30 21.39 -8.08
CA LEU A 68 -4.43 21.00 -6.97
C LEU A 68 -4.71 19.59 -6.44
N GLY A 69 -5.99 19.23 -6.23
CA GLY A 69 -6.38 17.97 -5.61
C GLY A 69 -6.75 16.84 -6.58
N ARG A 70 -6.49 15.59 -6.19
CA ARG A 70 -7.05 14.38 -6.86
C ARG A 70 -8.46 14.03 -6.36
N SER A 71 -8.78 14.50 -5.16
CA SER A 71 -10.07 14.38 -4.50
C SER A 71 -10.21 15.58 -3.56
N MET A 72 -11.41 15.82 -3.05
CA MET A 72 -11.58 16.90 -2.10
C MET A 72 -10.83 16.63 -0.77
N LEU A 73 -10.77 15.37 -0.34
CA LEU A 73 -9.96 14.99 0.83
C LEU A 73 -8.48 15.34 0.63
N HIS A 74 -7.92 15.01 -0.53
CA HIS A 74 -6.53 15.35 -0.84
C HIS A 74 -6.28 16.87 -0.78
N LEU A 75 -7.24 17.65 -1.28
CA LEU A 75 -7.21 19.12 -1.20
C LEU A 75 -7.20 19.61 0.25
N ILE A 76 -8.04 19.04 1.11
CA ILE A 76 -8.15 19.43 2.53
C ILE A 76 -6.88 19.07 3.29
N THR A 77 -6.40 17.83 3.13
CA THR A 77 -5.15 17.37 3.76
C THR A 77 -3.98 18.25 3.32
N LEU A 78 -3.90 18.55 2.01
CA LEU A 78 -2.85 19.40 1.49
C LEU A 78 -2.96 20.84 2.01
N GLY A 79 -4.15 21.42 2.05
CA GLY A 79 -4.33 22.76 2.61
C GLY A 79 -4.04 22.84 4.10
N ALA A 80 -4.31 21.77 4.85
CA ALA A 80 -3.93 21.66 6.26
C ALA A 80 -2.40 21.58 6.45
N ASP A 81 -1.71 20.76 5.64
CA ASP A 81 -0.25 20.66 5.62
C ASP A 81 0.41 22.01 5.29
N LEU A 82 -0.05 22.66 4.22
CA LEU A 82 0.44 23.98 3.82
C LEU A 82 0.29 24.98 4.96
N ARG A 83 -0.87 24.99 5.64
CA ARG A 83 -1.12 25.88 6.78
C ARG A 83 -0.19 25.57 7.96
N GLU A 84 0.00 24.31 8.30
CA GLU A 84 0.89 23.89 9.40
C GLU A 84 2.34 24.33 9.15
N ARG A 85 2.75 24.32 7.87
CA ARG A 85 4.06 24.81 7.41
C ARG A 85 4.15 26.33 7.25
N GLY A 86 3.10 27.08 7.56
CA GLY A 86 3.05 28.53 7.40
C GLY A 86 3.01 28.99 5.93
N ILE A 87 2.53 28.14 5.02
CA ILE A 87 2.41 28.42 3.59
C ILE A 87 0.97 28.84 3.27
N GLY A 88 0.82 29.96 2.57
CA GLY A 88 -0.45 30.42 2.03
C GLY A 88 -0.89 29.63 0.79
N LEU A 89 -2.20 29.51 0.60
CA LEU A 89 -2.82 28.94 -0.59
C LEU A 89 -3.77 29.98 -1.18
N LYS A 90 -3.52 30.35 -2.44
CA LYS A 90 -4.36 31.28 -3.20
C LYS A 90 -4.95 30.60 -4.42
N VAL A 91 -6.27 30.69 -4.55
CA VAL A 91 -7.05 30.08 -5.61
C VAL A 91 -7.78 31.17 -6.37
N LEU A 92 -7.38 31.39 -7.62
CA LEU A 92 -7.78 32.58 -8.38
C LEU A 92 -9.27 32.61 -8.72
N GLU A 93 -9.83 31.53 -9.26
CA GLU A 93 -11.23 31.52 -9.71
C GLU A 93 -12.22 31.50 -8.54
N GLN A 94 -11.91 30.77 -7.47
CA GLN A 94 -12.76 30.68 -6.28
C GLN A 94 -12.54 31.85 -5.31
N GLY A 95 -11.56 32.74 -5.57
CA GLY A 95 -11.25 33.87 -4.70
C GLY A 95 -10.82 33.45 -3.28
N ILE A 96 -10.27 32.23 -3.13
CA ILE A 96 -9.81 31.72 -1.83
C ILE A 96 -8.39 32.21 -1.60
N ASP A 97 -8.13 32.87 -0.47
CA ASP A 97 -6.78 33.23 -0.04
C ASP A 97 -6.61 32.84 1.44
N THR A 98 -5.89 31.75 1.72
CA THR A 98 -5.73 31.28 3.10
C THR A 98 -4.76 32.15 3.93
N ALA A 99 -4.13 33.16 3.33
CA ALA A 99 -3.45 34.20 4.09
C ALA A 99 -4.45 35.13 4.83
N THR A 100 -5.71 35.23 4.37
CA THR A 100 -6.75 36.04 5.01
C THR A 100 -7.61 35.22 5.98
N ALA A 101 -8.25 35.89 6.95
CA ALA A 101 -9.13 35.21 7.90
C ALA A 101 -10.37 34.62 7.21
N GLU A 102 -10.92 35.35 6.26
CA GLU A 102 -12.07 34.98 5.44
C GLU A 102 -11.77 33.76 4.57
N GLY A 103 -10.60 33.75 3.91
CA GLY A 103 -10.20 32.62 3.08
C GLY A 103 -9.89 31.36 3.91
N ARG A 104 -9.33 31.50 5.12
CA ARG A 104 -9.21 30.37 6.06
C ARG A 104 -10.55 29.82 6.50
N ALA A 105 -11.52 30.69 6.79
CA ALA A 105 -12.87 30.26 7.16
C ALA A 105 -13.58 29.53 6.01
N MET A 106 -13.50 30.08 4.79
CA MET A 106 -14.07 29.47 3.58
C MET A 106 -13.43 28.10 3.29
N PHE A 107 -12.10 28.01 3.41
CA PHE A 107 -11.39 26.74 3.22
C PHE A 107 -11.80 25.70 4.29
N GLY A 108 -11.95 26.11 5.55
CA GLY A 108 -12.47 25.24 6.61
C GLY A 108 -13.89 24.74 6.36
N MET A 109 -14.78 25.60 5.86
CA MET A 109 -16.15 25.21 5.50
C MET A 109 -16.19 24.21 4.34
N LEU A 110 -15.33 24.39 3.33
CA LEU A 110 -15.16 23.42 2.25
C LEU A 110 -14.69 22.06 2.78
N SER A 111 -13.85 22.04 3.82
CA SER A 111 -13.43 20.81 4.48
C SER A 111 -14.61 20.04 5.08
N VAL A 112 -15.45 20.74 5.85
CA VAL A 112 -16.64 20.15 6.50
C VAL A 112 -17.62 19.61 5.45
N LEU A 113 -17.89 20.39 4.40
CA LEU A 113 -18.82 19.98 3.33
C LEU A 113 -18.34 18.72 2.60
N ALA A 114 -17.03 18.59 2.40
CA ALA A 114 -16.46 17.43 1.73
C ALA A 114 -16.52 16.15 2.56
N GLU A 115 -16.29 16.25 3.87
CA GLU A 115 -16.47 15.14 4.81
C GLU A 115 -17.92 14.67 4.79
N PHE A 116 -18.87 15.61 4.87
CA PHE A 116 -20.30 15.31 4.77
C PHE A 116 -20.67 14.63 3.44
N GLN A 117 -20.20 15.17 2.30
CA GLN A 117 -20.48 14.58 0.99
C GLN A 117 -19.94 13.14 0.89
N ARG A 118 -18.78 12.85 1.49
CA ARG A 118 -18.22 11.50 1.54
C ARG A 118 -19.10 10.56 2.35
N GLU A 119 -19.57 10.99 3.52
CA GLU A 119 -20.45 10.19 4.36
C GLU A 119 -21.73 9.84 3.61
N LEU A 120 -22.32 10.79 2.88
CA LEU A 120 -23.47 10.55 2.01
C LEU A 120 -23.18 9.53 0.90
N ILE A 121 -22.04 9.63 0.21
CA ILE A 121 -21.66 8.65 -0.83
C ILE A 121 -21.53 7.25 -0.24
N VAL A 122 -20.91 7.13 0.95
CA VAL A 122 -20.73 5.84 1.63
C VAL A 122 -22.08 5.28 2.07
N ALA A 123 -22.95 6.10 2.67
CA ALA A 123 -24.29 5.71 3.07
C ALA A 123 -25.11 5.21 1.88
N ASN A 124 -25.20 6.00 0.81
CA ASN A 124 -25.91 5.63 -0.41
C ASN A 124 -25.36 4.36 -1.05
N THR A 125 -24.04 4.16 -1.03
CA THR A 125 -23.41 2.93 -1.55
C THR A 125 -23.81 1.72 -0.71
N ARG A 126 -23.82 1.84 0.63
CA ARG A 126 -24.24 0.77 1.53
C ARG A 126 -25.71 0.41 1.32
N ASP A 127 -26.57 1.42 1.19
CA ASP A 127 -28.00 1.23 0.93
C ASP A 127 -28.25 0.56 -0.42
N GLY A 128 -27.53 1.00 -1.46
CA GLY A 128 -27.57 0.38 -2.79
C GLY A 128 -27.11 -1.08 -2.77
N LEU A 129 -26.04 -1.39 -2.04
CA LEU A 129 -25.55 -2.77 -1.85
C LEU A 129 -26.54 -3.63 -1.05
N ALA A 130 -27.15 -3.08 0.00
CA ALA A 130 -28.17 -3.77 0.79
C ALA A 130 -29.40 -4.09 -0.06
N ALA A 131 -29.92 -3.12 -0.81
CA ALA A 131 -31.03 -3.31 -1.73
C ALA A 131 -30.70 -4.32 -2.84
N ALA A 132 -29.48 -4.29 -3.38
CA ALA A 132 -29.05 -5.27 -4.38
C ALA A 132 -28.96 -6.70 -3.81
N ARG A 133 -28.45 -6.86 -2.58
CA ARG A 133 -28.44 -8.16 -1.88
C ARG A 133 -29.84 -8.67 -1.60
N ALA A 134 -30.76 -7.80 -1.16
CA ALA A 134 -32.17 -8.15 -0.96
C ALA A 134 -32.85 -8.63 -2.25
N ARG A 135 -32.45 -8.08 -3.40
CA ARG A 135 -32.86 -8.55 -4.74
C ARG A 135 -32.10 -9.79 -5.24
N GLY A 136 -31.31 -10.45 -4.40
CA GLY A 136 -30.61 -11.70 -4.73
C GLY A 136 -29.25 -11.54 -5.41
N ARG A 137 -28.73 -10.31 -5.59
CA ARG A 137 -27.39 -10.11 -6.16
C ARG A 137 -26.32 -10.56 -5.15
N LYS A 138 -25.66 -11.70 -5.42
CA LYS A 138 -24.43 -12.10 -4.75
C LYS A 138 -23.27 -11.28 -5.33
N GLY A 139 -22.87 -10.22 -4.62
CA GLY A 139 -21.68 -9.44 -4.97
C GLY A 139 -20.37 -10.23 -4.82
N GLY A 140 -19.25 -9.65 -5.22
CA GLY A 140 -17.92 -10.28 -5.16
C GLY A 140 -17.46 -10.86 -6.50
N ARG A 141 -16.27 -11.46 -6.50
CA ARG A 141 -15.70 -12.14 -7.67
C ARG A 141 -16.52 -13.41 -7.96
N PRO A 142 -17.00 -13.62 -9.20
CA PRO A 142 -17.68 -14.87 -9.55
C PRO A 142 -16.81 -16.10 -9.22
N SER A 143 -17.43 -17.18 -8.76
CA SER A 143 -16.70 -18.43 -8.58
C SER A 143 -16.18 -18.95 -9.92
N LYS A 144 -14.97 -19.51 -9.91
CA LYS A 144 -14.36 -20.16 -11.08
C LYS A 144 -14.90 -21.59 -11.30
N LEU A 145 -15.51 -22.19 -10.27
CA LEU A 145 -16.13 -23.51 -10.34
C LEU A 145 -17.64 -23.33 -10.41
N SER A 146 -18.28 -24.01 -11.36
CA SER A 146 -19.73 -24.21 -11.28
C SER A 146 -20.08 -25.14 -10.11
N SER A 147 -21.37 -25.21 -9.76
CA SER A 147 -21.89 -26.20 -8.80
C SER A 147 -21.45 -27.62 -9.20
N ASP A 148 -21.65 -27.96 -10.47
CA ASP A 148 -21.45 -29.31 -10.99
C ASP A 148 -19.96 -29.68 -11.00
N GLN A 149 -19.09 -28.71 -11.32
CA GLN A 149 -17.64 -28.90 -11.24
C GLN A 149 -17.15 -29.04 -9.80
N SER A 150 -17.77 -28.33 -8.85
CA SER A 150 -17.44 -28.47 -7.43
C SER A 150 -17.85 -29.85 -6.91
N GLU A 151 -19.03 -30.33 -7.29
CA GLU A 151 -19.50 -31.68 -6.94
C GLU A 151 -18.65 -32.77 -7.57
N LEU A 152 -18.27 -32.62 -8.84
CA LEU A 152 -17.36 -33.54 -9.52
C LEU A 152 -15.99 -33.58 -8.83
N ALA A 153 -15.43 -32.41 -8.50
CA ALA A 153 -14.17 -32.33 -7.77
C ALA A 153 -14.23 -33.05 -6.41
N GLN A 154 -15.34 -32.88 -5.68
CA GLN A 154 -15.58 -33.55 -4.41
C GLN A 154 -15.67 -35.07 -4.58
N ARG A 155 -16.44 -35.56 -5.55
CA ARG A 155 -16.57 -37.01 -5.81
C ARG A 155 -15.24 -37.66 -6.17
N LEU A 156 -14.44 -37.01 -7.03
CA LEU A 156 -13.12 -37.52 -7.42
C LEU A 156 -12.14 -37.52 -6.24
N TYR A 157 -12.27 -36.57 -5.32
CA TYR A 157 -11.49 -36.50 -4.10
C TYR A 157 -11.89 -37.59 -3.10
N ASP A 158 -13.21 -37.79 -2.90
CA ASP A 158 -13.74 -38.78 -1.95
C ASP A 158 -13.49 -40.23 -2.42
N ALA A 159 -13.46 -40.46 -3.74
CA ALA A 159 -13.11 -41.75 -4.33
C ALA A 159 -11.65 -42.17 -4.06
N GLY A 160 -10.76 -41.21 -3.79
CA GLY A 160 -9.34 -41.48 -3.50
C GLY A 160 -8.47 -41.87 -4.70
N ASP A 161 -9.07 -42.09 -5.87
CA ASP A 161 -8.37 -42.52 -7.10
C ASP A 161 -7.58 -41.41 -7.79
N HIS A 162 -7.83 -40.14 -7.42
CA HIS A 162 -7.17 -38.98 -8.01
C HIS A 162 -6.60 -38.05 -6.95
N THR A 163 -5.34 -37.67 -7.15
CA THR A 163 -4.72 -36.62 -6.35
C THR A 163 -5.34 -35.26 -6.68
N VAL A 164 -5.31 -34.32 -5.72
CA VAL A 164 -5.81 -32.96 -5.94
C VAL A 164 -5.09 -32.24 -7.08
N ALA A 165 -3.84 -32.60 -7.37
CA ALA A 165 -3.12 -32.10 -8.55
C ALA A 165 -3.79 -32.57 -9.85
N GLN A 166 -4.09 -33.87 -9.96
CA GLN A 166 -4.77 -34.43 -11.13
C GLN A 166 -6.18 -33.87 -11.31
N ILE A 167 -6.93 -33.68 -10.21
CA ILE A 167 -8.26 -33.06 -10.26
C ILE A 167 -8.17 -31.60 -10.74
N ALA A 168 -7.18 -30.85 -10.28
CA ALA A 168 -6.94 -29.48 -10.69
C ALA A 168 -6.59 -29.37 -12.18
N ASP A 169 -5.76 -30.29 -12.69
CA ASP A 169 -5.40 -30.36 -14.11
C ASP A 169 -6.60 -30.74 -14.99
N MET A 170 -7.41 -31.72 -14.57
CA MET A 170 -8.63 -32.12 -15.26
C MET A 170 -9.65 -30.97 -15.36
N LEU A 171 -9.78 -30.18 -14.30
CA LEU A 171 -10.69 -29.03 -14.25
C LEU A 171 -10.07 -27.75 -14.81
N LYS A 172 -8.78 -27.77 -15.23
CA LYS A 172 -8.01 -26.61 -15.70
C LYS A 172 -8.04 -25.42 -14.72
N LEU A 173 -7.91 -25.73 -13.43
CA LEU A 173 -7.96 -24.74 -12.35
C LEU A 173 -6.73 -24.83 -11.46
N PRO A 174 -6.33 -23.73 -10.80
CA PRO A 174 -5.27 -23.78 -9.81
C PRO A 174 -5.65 -24.71 -8.65
N ARG A 175 -4.69 -25.48 -8.13
CA ARG A 175 -4.88 -26.36 -6.95
C ARG A 175 -5.53 -25.64 -5.78
N THR A 176 -5.17 -24.38 -5.55
CA THR A 176 -5.74 -23.52 -4.50
C THR A 176 -7.24 -23.26 -4.68
N THR A 177 -7.73 -23.18 -5.91
CA THR A 177 -9.16 -23.03 -6.22
C THR A 177 -9.91 -24.33 -5.93
N VAL A 178 -9.33 -25.48 -6.26
CA VAL A 178 -9.93 -26.79 -5.96
C VAL A 178 -9.99 -27.01 -4.45
N TYR A 179 -8.88 -26.82 -3.72
CA TYR A 179 -8.87 -26.95 -2.26
C TYR A 179 -9.86 -26.03 -1.55
N GLY A 180 -10.09 -24.82 -2.08
CA GLY A 180 -11.07 -23.89 -1.52
C GLY A 180 -12.53 -24.32 -1.68
N HIS A 181 -12.80 -25.29 -2.55
CA HIS A 181 -14.13 -25.80 -2.87
C HIS A 181 -14.38 -27.25 -2.40
N LEU A 182 -13.37 -27.94 -1.85
CA LEU A 182 -13.50 -29.26 -1.25
C LEU A 182 -13.95 -29.17 0.22
N ASN A 183 -14.94 -29.97 0.60
CA ASN A 183 -15.46 -30.08 1.95
C ASN A 183 -14.63 -31.11 2.73
N LYS A 184 -13.81 -30.68 3.69
CA LYS A 184 -12.91 -31.57 4.47
C LYS A 184 -13.63 -32.44 5.51
N ARG A 185 -14.94 -32.69 5.37
CA ARG A 185 -15.72 -33.52 6.29
C ARG A 185 -16.01 -34.85 5.60
N ALA A 186 -15.41 -35.91 6.13
CA ALA A 186 -15.54 -37.32 5.75
C ALA A 186 -14.61 -37.81 4.62
N VAL A 187 -13.33 -38.02 4.97
CA VAL A 187 -12.59 -39.13 4.38
C VAL A 187 -11.90 -39.88 5.53
N SER A 188 -12.48 -40.98 5.97
CA SER A 188 -11.80 -41.99 6.78
C SER A 188 -10.86 -42.77 5.85
N HIS A 189 -9.55 -42.62 6.01
CA HIS A 189 -8.57 -43.44 5.29
C HIS A 189 -8.58 -44.87 5.84
N PRO A 190 -8.61 -45.92 4.99
CA PRO A 190 -8.27 -47.27 5.43
C PRO A 190 -6.76 -47.36 5.74
N ASP A 191 -6.44 -48.13 6.77
CA ASP A 191 -5.15 -48.22 7.46
C ASP A 191 -3.92 -48.20 6.56
N LYS A 192 -3.00 -47.27 6.87
CA LYS A 192 -1.62 -47.28 6.38
C LYS A 192 -0.77 -48.03 7.41
N PRO A 193 0.10 -48.98 7.02
CA PRO A 193 0.91 -49.73 7.97
C PRO A 193 1.89 -48.80 8.70
N ALA A 194 2.06 -49.06 10.00
CA ALA A 194 2.85 -48.26 10.92
C ALA A 194 4.32 -48.17 10.47
N THR A 195 4.79 -46.95 10.22
CA THR A 195 6.21 -46.62 10.21
C THR A 195 6.45 -45.30 10.93
N ALA A 196 7.06 -45.44 12.11
CA ALA A 196 7.92 -44.54 12.87
C ALA A 196 7.48 -43.08 13.09
N ASP A 197 7.40 -42.74 14.38
CA ASP A 197 7.21 -41.42 14.97
C ASP A 197 7.78 -40.25 14.15
N VAL A 198 6.89 -39.46 13.58
CA VAL A 198 7.17 -38.04 13.29
C VAL A 198 6.10 -37.25 14.01
N ALA A 199 6.57 -36.43 14.96
CA ALA A 199 5.76 -35.60 15.83
C ALA A 199 4.71 -34.77 15.08
N ASP A 200 3.56 -34.57 15.74
CA ASP A 200 2.46 -33.70 15.32
C ASP A 200 2.96 -32.44 14.58
N PRO A 201 2.41 -32.08 13.40
CA PRO A 201 2.65 -30.76 12.84
C PRO A 201 2.09 -29.71 13.82
N PRO A 202 2.86 -28.64 14.13
CA PRO A 202 2.46 -27.71 15.16
C PRO A 202 1.13 -27.05 14.79
N ALA A 203 0.25 -26.96 15.79
CA ALA A 203 -0.97 -26.19 15.73
C ALA A 203 -0.69 -24.84 15.08
N VAL A 204 -1.54 -24.42 14.13
CA VAL A 204 -1.46 -23.12 13.47
C VAL A 204 -1.31 -22.04 14.54
N VAL A 205 -0.08 -21.53 14.69
CA VAL A 205 0.26 -20.53 15.68
C VAL A 205 -0.56 -19.30 15.32
N ARG A 206 -1.60 -19.00 16.11
CA ARG A 206 -2.27 -17.71 16.05
C ARG A 206 -1.19 -16.66 16.25
N ALA A 207 -0.94 -15.84 15.23
CA ALA A 207 0.06 -14.77 15.30
C ALA A 207 -0.12 -13.98 16.61
N PRO A 208 0.96 -13.72 17.36
CA PRO A 208 0.87 -13.06 18.66
C PRO A 208 0.17 -11.71 18.50
N ARG A 209 -0.77 -11.42 19.40
CA ARG A 209 -1.46 -10.11 19.43
C ARG A 209 -0.48 -8.98 19.78
N ALA A 210 0.53 -9.28 20.59
CA ALA A 210 1.58 -8.35 20.97
C ALA A 210 2.73 -8.33 19.95
N CYS A 211 3.36 -7.18 19.78
CA CYS A 211 4.61 -7.06 19.05
C CYS A 211 5.70 -7.87 19.78
N PRO A 212 6.43 -8.78 19.10
CA PRO A 212 7.47 -9.60 19.74
C PRO A 212 8.70 -8.79 20.15
N THR A 213 8.86 -7.57 19.62
CA THR A 213 10.02 -6.72 19.91
C THR A 213 9.79 -5.74 21.05
N CYS A 214 8.62 -5.07 21.10
CA CYS A 214 8.34 -4.06 22.13
C CYS A 214 7.16 -4.41 23.05
N GLY A 215 6.45 -5.52 22.80
CA GLY A 215 5.29 -5.93 23.59
C GLY A 215 4.02 -5.13 23.33
N HIS A 216 4.00 -4.20 22.36
CA HIS A 216 2.82 -3.39 22.07
C HIS A 216 1.61 -4.25 21.64
N GLU A 217 0.47 -4.03 22.30
CA GLU A 217 -0.80 -4.68 21.99
C GLU A 217 -1.78 -3.69 21.34
N PRO A 218 -2.36 -4.03 20.17
CA PRO A 218 -3.30 -3.18 19.48
C PRO A 218 -4.63 -3.13 20.24
N THR A 219 -5.17 -1.93 20.40
CA THR A 219 -6.42 -1.70 21.14
C THR A 219 -7.65 -1.81 20.23
N THR A 220 -7.47 -1.63 18.91
CA THR A 220 -8.54 -1.73 17.92
C THR A 220 -8.29 -2.81 16.88
N ARG A 221 -9.36 -3.29 16.22
CA ARG A 221 -9.26 -4.25 15.11
C ARG A 221 -8.51 -3.69 13.90
N ALA A 222 -8.59 -2.37 13.68
CA ALA A 222 -7.86 -1.70 12.62
C ALA A 222 -6.36 -1.67 12.93
N GLU A 223 -5.97 -1.29 14.16
CA GLU A 223 -4.57 -1.36 14.63
C GLU A 223 -4.03 -2.78 14.53
N ALA A 224 -4.80 -3.79 14.96
CA ALA A 224 -4.40 -5.19 14.87
C ALA A 224 -4.24 -5.70 13.42
N ALA A 225 -4.87 -5.04 12.44
CA ALA A 225 -4.65 -5.34 11.03
C ALA A 225 -3.37 -4.69 10.49
N HIS A 226 -3.09 -3.45 10.89
CA HIS A 226 -1.86 -2.75 10.51
C HIS A 226 -0.64 -3.40 11.15
N GLN A 227 -0.68 -3.67 12.46
CA GLN A 227 0.40 -4.36 13.17
C GLN A 227 0.70 -5.74 12.58
N ARG A 228 -0.30 -6.49 12.08
CA ARG A 228 -0.03 -7.76 11.37
C ARG A 228 0.71 -7.56 10.06
N ALA A 229 0.47 -6.47 9.35
CA ALA A 229 1.21 -6.15 8.13
C ALA A 229 2.63 -5.70 8.47
N ASP A 230 2.80 -4.83 9.49
CA ASP A 230 4.11 -4.36 9.94
C ASP A 230 5.00 -5.53 10.42
N LEU A 231 4.43 -6.45 11.20
CA LEU A 231 5.15 -7.63 11.72
C LEU A 231 5.49 -8.66 10.64
N ALA A 232 4.84 -8.61 9.47
CA ALA A 232 5.17 -9.47 8.34
C ALA A 232 6.46 -9.02 7.63
N VAL A 233 6.93 -7.78 7.88
CA VAL A 233 8.19 -7.27 7.35
C VAL A 233 9.35 -7.80 8.19
N THR A 234 10.32 -8.42 7.52
CA THR A 234 11.54 -8.91 8.16
C THR A 234 12.59 -7.81 8.20
N TRP A 235 13.03 -7.42 9.39
CA TRP A 235 14.14 -6.49 9.58
C TRP A 235 15.42 -7.23 9.94
N LEU A 236 16.53 -6.86 9.31
CA LEU A 236 17.85 -7.41 9.56
C LEU A 236 18.69 -6.43 10.37
N HIS A 237 19.20 -6.91 11.51
CA HIS A 237 20.01 -6.15 12.45
C HIS A 237 21.40 -6.79 12.59
N PRO A 238 22.46 -6.01 12.85
CA PRO A 238 23.72 -6.56 13.33
C PRO A 238 23.45 -7.38 14.60
N ASN A 239 24.04 -8.56 14.68
CA ASN A 239 23.94 -9.35 15.90
C ASN A 239 24.86 -8.74 16.98
N PRO A 240 24.33 -8.29 18.13
CA PRO A 240 25.14 -7.71 19.20
C PRO A 240 26.05 -8.74 19.87
N ASP A 241 25.65 -10.01 19.90
CA ASP A 241 26.38 -11.08 20.60
C ASP A 241 27.48 -11.68 19.71
N HIS A 242 27.30 -11.64 18.39
CA HIS A 242 28.21 -12.25 17.42
C HIS A 242 28.51 -11.27 16.28
N LEU A 243 29.59 -10.48 16.47
CA LEU A 243 30.11 -9.55 15.47
C LEU A 243 30.27 -10.23 14.10
N GLY A 244 29.71 -9.59 13.06
CA GLY A 244 29.73 -10.11 11.68
C GLY A 244 28.58 -11.05 11.32
N THR A 245 27.62 -11.29 12.23
CA THR A 245 26.39 -12.04 11.90
C THR A 245 25.16 -11.13 11.93
N VAL A 246 24.06 -11.63 11.35
CA VAL A 246 22.81 -10.88 11.19
C VAL A 246 21.70 -11.61 11.91
N ILE A 247 20.82 -10.87 12.60
CA ILE A 247 19.61 -11.41 13.21
C ILE A 247 18.38 -10.78 12.56
N SER A 248 17.31 -11.58 12.42
CA SER A 248 16.02 -11.11 11.94
C SER A 248 15.14 -10.71 13.13
N ARG A 249 14.41 -9.60 12.98
CA ARG A 249 13.41 -9.12 13.94
C ARG A 249 12.19 -8.58 13.20
N SER A 250 11.04 -8.61 13.87
CA SER A 250 9.80 -8.01 13.38
C SER A 250 9.43 -6.84 14.28
N HIS A 251 9.14 -5.69 13.68
CA HIS A 251 8.80 -4.47 14.42
C HIS A 251 7.36 -4.06 14.12
N CYS A 252 6.68 -3.49 15.11
CA CYS A 252 5.46 -2.74 14.86
C CYS A 252 5.81 -1.27 14.63
N ARG A 253 4.85 -0.48 14.15
CA ARG A 253 5.01 0.98 13.98
C ARG A 253 5.55 1.74 15.19
N HIS A 254 5.40 1.20 16.41
CA HIS A 254 5.88 1.85 17.63
C HIS A 254 7.36 1.63 17.94
N CYS A 255 7.95 0.55 17.41
CA CYS A 255 9.35 0.19 17.65
C CYS A 255 10.15 0.04 16.36
N GLU A 256 9.57 0.44 15.23
CA GLU A 256 10.24 0.43 13.94
C GLU A 256 11.56 1.19 14.03
N PRO A 257 12.67 0.60 13.55
CA PRO A 257 13.96 1.28 13.53
C PRO A 257 13.85 2.57 12.71
N GLY A 258 14.34 3.68 13.26
CA GLY A 258 14.49 4.92 12.51
C GLY A 258 15.54 4.79 11.40
N GLN A 259 15.72 5.86 10.62
CA GLN A 259 16.78 5.89 9.62
C GLN A 259 18.17 5.83 10.27
N PRO A 260 19.15 5.18 9.60
CA PRO A 260 19.12 4.68 8.23
C PRO A 260 18.48 3.29 8.08
N ALA A 261 17.72 3.12 7.00
CA ALA A 261 17.06 1.87 6.61
C ALA A 261 17.25 1.64 5.10
N PHE A 262 17.51 0.39 4.71
CA PHE A 262 17.77 0.02 3.31
C PHE A 262 16.92 -1.18 2.90
N ASP A 263 16.14 -1.03 1.84
CA ASP A 263 15.24 -2.07 1.35
C ASP A 263 15.95 -3.05 0.40
N ILE A 264 15.93 -4.34 0.75
CA ILE A 264 16.35 -5.40 -0.16
C ILE A 264 15.11 -5.90 -0.89
N ALA A 265 14.92 -5.43 -2.12
CA ALA A 265 13.74 -5.79 -2.92
C ALA A 265 14.05 -6.91 -3.92
N CYS A 266 13.17 -7.91 -3.99
CA CYS A 266 13.15 -8.85 -5.10
C CYS A 266 12.89 -8.11 -6.42
N SER A 267 13.67 -8.42 -7.46
CA SER A 267 13.53 -7.80 -8.79
C SER A 267 12.22 -8.14 -9.52
N VAL A 268 11.42 -9.09 -9.01
CA VAL A 268 10.17 -9.55 -9.63
C VAL A 268 8.95 -9.05 -8.84
N CYS A 269 8.87 -9.34 -7.54
CA CYS A 269 7.72 -8.92 -6.72
C CYS A 269 7.91 -7.62 -5.95
N GLY A 270 9.16 -7.16 -5.78
CA GLY A 270 9.48 -5.99 -4.97
C GLY A 270 9.51 -6.23 -3.46
N ASP A 271 9.09 -7.41 -2.99
CA ASP A 271 9.13 -7.76 -1.56
C ASP A 271 10.54 -8.17 -1.12
N GLY A 272 10.85 -7.95 0.16
CA GLY A 272 12.03 -8.48 0.81
C GLY A 272 12.34 -7.83 2.16
N PRO A 273 13.48 -8.17 2.77
CA PRO A 273 13.83 -7.69 4.10
C PRO A 273 14.38 -6.25 4.07
N ILE A 274 14.33 -5.58 5.22
CA ILE A 274 14.85 -4.22 5.43
C ILE A 274 16.09 -4.29 6.33
N LEU A 275 17.19 -3.65 5.96
CA LEU A 275 18.37 -3.50 6.80
C LEU A 275 18.22 -2.32 7.75
N ALA A 276 18.64 -2.47 9.00
CA ALA A 276 18.65 -1.39 9.98
C ALA A 276 20.08 -0.92 10.35
N GLY A 277 20.23 0.39 10.58
CA GLY A 277 21.43 0.99 11.18
C GLY A 277 22.69 0.77 10.34
N ALA A 278 23.77 0.31 10.97
CA ALA A 278 25.08 0.13 10.31
C ALA A 278 25.05 -0.80 9.08
N LEU A 279 24.09 -1.74 9.01
CA LEU A 279 23.90 -2.58 7.81
C LEU A 279 23.32 -1.78 6.64
N ALA A 280 22.38 -0.87 6.93
CA ALA A 280 21.81 0.03 5.93
C ALA A 280 22.87 1.01 5.40
N GLU A 281 23.64 1.63 6.31
CA GLU A 281 24.74 2.54 5.95
C GLU A 281 25.79 1.86 5.06
N SER A 282 26.11 0.59 5.36
CA SER A 282 27.06 -0.18 4.56
C SER A 282 26.51 -0.50 3.16
N ALA A 283 25.21 -0.80 3.06
CA ALA A 283 24.55 -1.07 1.78
C ALA A 283 24.48 0.18 0.89
N ASP A 284 24.21 1.35 1.47
CA ASP A 284 24.20 2.64 0.77
C ASP A 284 25.58 3.05 0.22
N ASN A 285 26.67 2.60 0.85
CA ASN A 285 28.03 3.03 0.52
C ASN A 285 28.80 2.09 -0.43
N GLY A 286 28.24 0.97 -0.87
CA GLY A 286 28.97 0.10 -1.80
C GLY A 286 28.54 -1.36 -1.93
N GLY A 287 27.27 -1.69 -1.69
CA GLY A 287 26.72 -3.04 -1.88
C GLY A 287 26.42 -3.79 -0.58
N LEU A 288 25.66 -4.88 -0.69
CA LEU A 288 25.19 -5.63 0.49
C LEU A 288 26.37 -6.24 1.27
N PRO A 289 26.43 -6.07 2.60
CA PRO A 289 27.44 -6.72 3.43
C PRO A 289 27.47 -8.24 3.23
N GLU A 290 28.64 -8.88 3.32
CA GLU A 290 28.77 -10.35 3.16
C GLU A 290 27.88 -11.13 4.13
N SER A 291 27.72 -10.63 5.35
CA SER A 291 26.84 -11.21 6.38
C SER A 291 25.37 -11.23 5.92
N VAL A 292 24.93 -10.17 5.24
CA VAL A 292 23.59 -10.06 4.66
C VAL A 292 23.44 -10.96 3.44
N GLN A 293 24.44 -11.01 2.54
CA GLN A 293 24.42 -11.89 1.37
C GLN A 293 24.36 -13.37 1.77
N ARG A 294 25.09 -13.75 2.82
CA ARG A 294 25.05 -15.09 3.39
C ARG A 294 23.68 -15.41 3.96
N TRP A 295 23.11 -14.50 4.76
CA TRP A 295 21.76 -14.66 5.30
C TRP A 295 20.72 -14.83 4.18
N LEU A 296 20.79 -14.00 3.13
CA LEU A 296 19.91 -14.09 1.97
C LEU A 296 20.02 -15.46 1.30
N THR A 297 21.24 -15.94 1.06
CA THR A 297 21.49 -17.24 0.43
C THR A 297 20.95 -18.39 1.29
N ASP A 298 21.19 -18.35 2.60
CA ASP A 298 20.67 -19.34 3.57
C ASP A 298 19.13 -19.31 3.61
N ALA A 299 18.53 -18.13 3.42
CA ALA A 299 17.09 -17.94 3.30
C ALA A 299 16.53 -18.30 1.91
N GLY A 300 17.34 -18.83 1.00
CA GLY A 300 16.94 -19.27 -0.35
C GLY A 300 16.86 -18.16 -1.40
N TRP A 301 17.40 -16.98 -1.13
CA TRP A 301 17.48 -15.91 -2.12
C TRP A 301 18.62 -16.14 -3.10
N ARG A 302 18.38 -15.78 -4.36
CA ARG A 302 19.43 -15.68 -5.36
C ARG A 302 19.89 -14.23 -5.44
N THR A 303 21.18 -13.98 -5.19
CA THR A 303 21.76 -12.62 -5.14
C THR A 303 22.46 -12.23 -6.45
N THR A 304 22.76 -13.18 -7.33
CA THR A 304 23.42 -12.95 -8.64
C THR A 304 22.75 -13.74 -9.78
N PRO A 305 22.54 -13.14 -10.98
CA PRO A 305 22.86 -11.76 -11.40
C PRO A 305 21.82 -10.71 -10.96
N LYS A 306 20.69 -11.12 -10.36
CA LYS A 306 19.64 -10.24 -9.81
C LYS A 306 19.16 -10.81 -8.48
N LEU A 307 18.67 -9.93 -7.60
CA LEU A 307 18.04 -10.31 -6.33
C LEU A 307 16.67 -10.94 -6.59
N LEU A 308 16.54 -12.25 -6.34
CA LEU A 308 15.29 -13.01 -6.44
C LEU A 308 14.98 -13.67 -5.10
N CYS A 309 13.76 -13.52 -4.61
CA CYS A 309 13.31 -14.19 -3.39
C CYS A 309 13.01 -15.68 -3.67
N PRO A 310 12.85 -16.52 -2.63
CA PRO A 310 12.67 -17.98 -2.79
C PRO A 310 11.47 -18.38 -3.64
N ASP A 311 10.43 -17.54 -3.70
CA ASP A 311 9.24 -17.78 -4.52
C ASP A 311 9.48 -17.49 -6.02
N HIS A 312 10.57 -16.80 -6.35
CA HIS A 312 10.95 -16.37 -7.71
C HIS A 312 12.39 -16.77 -8.10
N SER A 313 13.10 -17.52 -7.25
CA SER A 313 14.51 -17.90 -7.40
C SER A 313 14.74 -19.07 -8.36
#